data_AF-A0A9P4RD04-F1
#
_entry.id   AF-A0A9P4RD04-F1
#
_cell.length_a   1.000
_cell.length_b   1.000
_cell.length_c   1.000
_cell.angle_alpha   90.00
_cell.angle_beta   90.00
_cell.angle_gamma   90.00
#
_symmetry.space_group_name_H-M   'P 1'
#
loop_
_entity.id
_entity.type
_entity.pdbx_description
1 polymer ?
#
loop_
_entity_poly.entity_id
_entity_poly.type
_entity_poly.pdbx_seq_one_letter_code
_entity_poly.pdbx_strand_id
1 'polypeptide(L)'
;MASSSHPAYVILQRLPSPQDYHDLRKLAGMTPPPMEVVPQALASSFASFVVFERSHMLDDSTPAPDQRAVGMGRLIGDGALFLQLVDVAVLPEHQGKGLGRRIMETTNDYIDRHSPQAYVSLVAEPMGQGLYTQYGYEDTKPSEFGADG
;
A
#
# COMPACT_ATOMS: atom_id res chain seq x y z
N MET A 1 -19.34 13.63 -27.68
CA MET A 1 -19.60 13.01 -26.36
C MET A 1 -18.33 12.32 -25.91
N ALA A 2 -17.66 12.84 -24.88
CA ALA A 2 -16.48 12.18 -24.33
C ALA A 2 -16.96 10.93 -23.59
N SER A 3 -16.54 9.75 -24.06
CA SER A 3 -16.68 8.52 -23.29
C SER A 3 -15.84 8.71 -22.02
N SER A 4 -16.49 8.97 -20.88
CA SER A 4 -15.81 8.96 -19.59
C SER A 4 -15.46 7.51 -19.27
N SER A 5 -14.33 7.02 -19.78
CA SER A 5 -13.81 5.72 -19.41
C SER A 5 -13.46 5.79 -17.93
N HIS A 6 -14.28 5.13 -17.11
CA HIS A 6 -13.97 5.01 -15.69
C HIS A 6 -12.70 4.17 -15.53
N PRO A 7 -11.81 4.51 -14.59
CA PRO A 7 -10.62 3.72 -14.36
C PRO A 7 -11.00 2.28 -14.00
N ALA A 8 -10.26 1.30 -14.53
CA ALA A 8 -10.53 -0.13 -14.32
C ALA A 8 -10.43 -0.59 -12.84
N TYR A 9 -9.82 0.24 -11.99
CA TYR A 9 -9.63 -0.03 -10.57
C TYR A 9 -9.99 1.20 -9.74
N VAL A 10 -10.57 0.95 -8.57
CA VAL A 10 -10.87 1.94 -7.53
C VAL A 10 -9.92 1.71 -6.35
N ILE A 11 -9.42 2.80 -5.77
CA ILE A 11 -8.64 2.76 -4.53
C ILE A 11 -9.49 3.44 -3.46
N LEU A 12 -9.77 2.72 -2.37
CA LEU A 12 -10.57 3.21 -1.25
C LEU A 12 -9.68 3.39 -0.03
N GLN A 13 -9.77 4.54 0.63
CA GLN A 13 -9.18 4.73 1.95
C GLN A 13 -10.02 3.99 3.00
N ARG A 14 -9.65 2.75 3.31
CA ARG A 14 -10.29 1.88 4.31
C ARG A 14 -9.32 0.79 4.73
N LEU A 15 -9.63 0.11 5.83
CA LEU A 15 -8.94 -1.13 6.16
C LEU A 15 -9.41 -2.25 5.22
N PRO A 16 -8.51 -3.17 4.82
CA PRO A 16 -8.92 -4.46 4.25
C PRO A 16 -9.66 -5.27 5.31
N SER A 17 -10.45 -6.27 4.89
CA SER A 17 -10.88 -7.30 5.84
C SER A 17 -9.66 -8.10 6.32
N PRO A 18 -9.73 -8.76 7.50
CA PRO A 18 -8.65 -9.64 7.95
C PRO A 18 -8.29 -10.73 6.92
N GLN A 19 -9.31 -11.26 6.23
CA GLN A 19 -9.13 -12.26 5.20
C GLN A 19 -8.44 -11.68 3.96
N ASP A 20 -8.89 -10.51 3.46
CA ASP A 20 -8.23 -9.83 2.33
C ASP A 20 -6.78 -9.51 2.66
N TYR A 21 -6.50 -8.97 3.84
CA TYR A 21 -5.13 -8.64 4.27
C TYR A 21 -4.23 -9.89 4.26
N HIS A 22 -4.72 -10.98 4.83
CA HIS A 22 -3.98 -12.23 4.92
C HIS A 22 -3.75 -12.83 3.52
N ASP A 23 -4.78 -12.85 2.66
CA ASP A 23 -4.71 -13.39 1.31
C ASP A 23 -3.80 -12.54 0.41
N LEU A 24 -3.91 -11.21 0.46
CA LEU A 24 -3.05 -10.29 -0.29
C LEU A 24 -1.58 -10.51 0.03
N ARG A 25 -1.23 -10.62 1.32
CA ARG A 25 0.16 -10.92 1.72
C ARG A 25 0.61 -12.24 1.11
N LYS A 26 -0.15 -13.32 1.37
CA LYS A 26 0.21 -14.67 0.93
C LYS A 26 0.37 -14.75 -0.59
N LEU A 27 -0.59 -14.23 -1.35
CA LEU A 27 -0.64 -14.35 -2.81
C LEU A 27 0.33 -13.39 -3.51
N ALA A 28 0.68 -12.26 -2.89
CA ALA A 28 1.73 -11.37 -3.38
C ALA A 28 3.15 -11.82 -2.98
N GLY A 29 3.31 -13.00 -2.36
CA GLY A 29 4.61 -13.56 -1.99
C GLY A 29 5.18 -13.04 -0.66
N MET A 30 4.37 -12.36 0.15
CA MET A 30 4.74 -11.93 1.50
C MET A 30 4.34 -12.99 2.54
N THR A 31 5.06 -13.07 3.65
CA THR A 31 4.67 -13.94 4.79
C THR A 31 3.40 -13.40 5.44
N PRO A 32 2.27 -14.15 5.45
CA PRO A 32 1.07 -13.74 6.17
C PRO A 32 1.24 -14.00 7.68
N PRO A 33 0.78 -13.09 8.56
CA PRO A 33 0.81 -13.31 10.00
C PRO A 33 -0.32 -14.26 10.46
N PRO A 34 -0.26 -14.77 11.70
CA PRO A 34 -1.38 -15.52 12.29
C PRO A 34 -2.68 -14.70 12.26
N MET A 35 -3.78 -15.32 11.84
CA MET A 35 -5.06 -14.62 11.66
C MET A 35 -5.58 -13.96 12.95
N GLU A 36 -5.29 -14.56 14.11
CA GLU A 36 -5.76 -14.08 15.42
C GLU A 36 -5.26 -12.67 15.79
N VAL A 37 -4.09 -12.25 15.31
CA VAL A 37 -3.53 -10.91 15.58
C VAL A 37 -3.88 -9.87 14.51
N VAL A 38 -4.40 -10.30 13.35
CA VAL A 38 -4.67 -9.42 12.21
C VAL A 38 -5.65 -8.30 12.55
N PRO A 39 -6.81 -8.54 13.20
CA PRO A 39 -7.75 -7.46 13.51
C PRO A 39 -7.14 -6.35 14.38
N GLN A 40 -6.34 -6.73 15.39
CA GLN A 40 -5.65 -5.77 16.23
C GLN A 40 -4.60 -4.97 15.44
N ALA A 41 -3.80 -5.66 14.61
CA ALA A 41 -2.79 -4.99 13.79
C ALA A 41 -3.40 -4.00 12.79
N LEU A 42 -4.54 -4.33 12.18
CA LEU A 42 -5.26 -3.46 11.26
C LEU A 42 -5.85 -2.24 11.99
N ALA A 43 -6.43 -2.44 13.18
CA ALA A 43 -7.00 -1.36 14.00
C ALA A 43 -5.96 -0.30 14.42
N SER A 44 -4.69 -0.67 14.54
CA SER A 44 -3.58 0.24 14.86
C SER A 44 -2.99 0.97 13.65
N SER A 45 -3.62 0.90 12.48
CA SER A 45 -3.13 1.59 11.28
C SER A 45 -3.43 3.09 11.36
N PHE A 46 -2.46 3.91 10.96
CA PHE A 46 -2.69 5.34 10.77
C PHE A 46 -3.56 5.60 9.54
N ALA A 47 -3.29 4.90 8.44
CA ALA A 47 -4.13 4.89 7.25
C ALA A 47 -3.95 3.60 6.46
N SER A 48 -4.92 3.26 5.62
CA SER A 48 -4.83 2.14 4.68
C SER A 48 -5.64 2.42 3.43
N PHE A 49 -5.15 1.87 2.31
CA PHE A 49 -5.73 2.01 1.00
C PHE A 49 -5.90 0.62 0.41
N VAL A 50 -7.09 0.31 -0.10
CA VAL A 50 -7.44 -1.00 -0.65
C VAL A 50 -7.90 -0.84 -2.08
N VAL A 51 -7.39 -1.69 -2.96
CA VAL A 51 -7.68 -1.66 -4.40
C VAL A 51 -8.73 -2.70 -4.73
N PHE A 52 -9.72 -2.29 -5.52
CA PHE A 52 -10.81 -3.13 -6.01
C PHE A 52 -10.97 -2.98 -7.53
N GLU A 53 -11.34 -4.05 -8.21
CA GLU A 53 -11.75 -3.99 -9.62
C GLU A 53 -13.07 -3.23 -9.78
N ARG A 54 -13.09 -2.26 -10.69
CA ARG A 54 -14.25 -1.37 -10.90
C ARG A 54 -15.49 -2.13 -11.38
N SER A 55 -15.31 -3.18 -12.19
CA SER A 55 -16.40 -4.00 -12.75
C SER A 55 -17.27 -4.67 -11.71
N HIS A 56 -16.77 -4.84 -10.49
CA HIS A 56 -17.47 -5.50 -9.39
C HIS A 56 -17.96 -4.52 -8.32
N MET A 57 -17.74 -3.21 -8.50
CA MET A 57 -18.23 -2.20 -7.57
C MET A 57 -19.73 -1.96 -7.76
N LEU A 58 -20.47 -1.76 -6.67
CA LEU A 58 -21.88 -1.35 -6.71
C LEU A 58 -22.02 0.15 -7.03
N ASP A 59 -21.06 0.96 -6.55
CA ASP A 59 -20.95 2.39 -6.78
C ASP A 59 -19.48 2.85 -6.69
N ASP A 60 -19.20 4.15 -6.62
CA ASP A 60 -17.82 4.66 -6.55
C ASP A 60 -17.04 4.26 -5.28
N SER A 61 -17.73 3.79 -4.24
CA SER A 61 -17.22 3.59 -2.88
C SER A 61 -17.52 2.21 -2.28
N THR A 62 -18.45 1.47 -2.89
CA THR A 62 -18.96 0.21 -2.32
C THR A 62 -18.58 -0.98 -3.22
N PRO A 63 -17.66 -1.87 -2.80
CA PRO A 63 -17.44 -3.14 -3.50
C PRO A 63 -18.68 -4.05 -3.38
N ALA A 64 -18.92 -4.91 -4.37
CA ALA A 64 -19.98 -5.92 -4.26
C ALA A 64 -19.74 -6.85 -3.07
N PRO A 65 -20.81 -7.48 -2.54
CA PRO A 65 -20.67 -8.59 -1.59
C PRO A 65 -19.70 -9.63 -2.17
N ASP A 66 -18.77 -10.10 -1.33
CA ASP A 66 -17.73 -11.09 -1.67
C ASP A 66 -16.67 -10.65 -2.69
N GLN A 67 -16.69 -9.39 -3.16
CA GLN A 67 -15.60 -8.86 -3.96
C GLN A 67 -14.33 -8.77 -3.09
N ARG A 68 -13.27 -9.45 -3.55
CA ARG A 68 -11.97 -9.45 -2.90
C ARG A 68 -11.16 -8.22 -3.29
N ALA A 69 -10.31 -7.79 -2.37
CA ALA A 69 -9.31 -6.79 -2.67
C ALA A 69 -8.20 -7.38 -3.57
N VAL A 70 -7.68 -6.56 -4.49
CA VAL A 70 -6.63 -6.95 -5.45
C VAL A 70 -5.28 -6.29 -5.19
N GLY A 71 -5.25 -5.35 -4.25
CA GLY A 71 -4.04 -4.69 -3.78
C GLY A 71 -4.30 -3.87 -2.53
N MET A 72 -3.23 -3.49 -1.85
CA MET A 72 -3.29 -2.66 -0.65
C MET A 72 -2.00 -1.86 -0.44
N GLY A 73 -2.11 -0.81 0.37
CA GLY A 73 -1.00 -0.11 1.01
C GLY A 73 -1.43 0.37 2.40
N ARG A 74 -0.48 0.48 3.33
CA ARG A 74 -0.81 0.78 4.74
C ARG A 74 0.27 1.63 5.40
N LEU A 75 -0.16 2.59 6.21
CA LEU A 75 0.69 3.45 7.02
C LEU A 75 0.49 3.14 8.50
N ILE A 76 1.60 3.05 9.23
CA ILE A 76 1.64 2.97 10.69
C ILE A 76 2.56 4.07 11.23
N GLY A 77 2.39 4.46 12.48
CA GLY A 77 3.26 5.43 13.14
C GLY A 77 2.50 6.41 14.02
N ASP A 78 3.15 7.52 14.36
CA ASP A 78 2.64 8.51 15.30
C ASP A 78 1.69 9.56 14.67
N GLY A 79 1.55 9.53 13.34
CA GLY A 79 0.73 10.49 12.59
C GLY A 79 1.32 11.90 12.48
N ALA A 80 2.59 12.10 12.87
CA ALA A 80 3.22 13.41 12.92
C ALA A 80 4.67 13.42 12.41
N LEU A 81 5.57 12.69 13.09
CA LEU A 81 7.01 12.77 12.84
C LEU A 81 7.60 11.49 12.27
N PHE A 82 7.03 10.33 12.61
CA PHE A 82 7.58 9.04 12.19
C PHE A 82 6.46 8.14 11.67
N LEU A 83 6.51 7.90 10.37
CA LEU A 83 5.60 6.99 9.68
C LEU A 83 6.40 5.86 9.01
N GLN A 84 5.77 4.70 8.92
CA GLN A 84 6.28 3.59 8.13
C GLN A 84 5.23 3.16 7.11
N LEU A 85 5.62 3.15 5.84
CA LEU A 85 4.86 2.53 4.78
C LEU A 85 5.11 1.03 4.79
N VAL A 86 4.04 0.28 5.02
CA VAL A 86 4.04 -1.17 5.12
C VAL A 86 3.00 -1.76 4.17
N ASP A 87 3.16 -3.05 3.89
CA ASP A 87 2.13 -3.87 3.26
C ASP A 87 1.68 -3.36 1.88
N VAL A 88 2.60 -2.79 1.09
CA VAL A 88 2.34 -2.49 -0.32
C VAL A 88 2.33 -3.79 -1.12
N ALA A 89 1.14 -4.23 -1.53
CA ALA A 89 0.94 -5.50 -2.22
C ALA A 89 -0.06 -5.36 -3.37
N VAL A 90 0.18 -6.07 -4.47
CA VAL A 90 -0.74 -6.22 -5.60
C VAL A 90 -0.69 -7.68 -6.03
N LEU A 91 -1.86 -8.31 -6.17
CA LEU A 91 -1.93 -9.71 -6.60
C LEU A 91 -1.26 -9.89 -7.99
N PRO A 92 -0.56 -11.00 -8.22
CA PRO A 92 0.20 -11.23 -9.46
C PRO A 92 -0.58 -10.97 -10.76
N GLU A 93 -1.83 -11.40 -10.85
CA GLU A 93 -2.71 -11.20 -12.02
C GLU A 93 -3.11 -9.73 -12.29
N HIS A 94 -2.86 -8.84 -11.32
CA HIS A 94 -3.12 -7.41 -11.40
C HIS A 94 -1.83 -6.56 -11.45
N GLN A 95 -0.65 -7.19 -11.42
CA GLN A 95 0.63 -6.51 -11.59
C GLN A 95 0.85 -6.05 -13.05
N GLY A 96 1.82 -5.15 -13.25
CA GLY A 96 2.09 -4.54 -14.57
C GLY A 96 1.05 -3.52 -15.05
N LYS A 97 -0.05 -3.32 -14.30
CA LYS A 97 -1.15 -2.38 -14.60
C LYS A 97 -1.01 -1.02 -13.91
N GLY A 98 0.17 -0.72 -13.36
CA GLY A 98 0.45 0.54 -12.66
C GLY A 98 -0.20 0.69 -11.28
N LEU A 99 -0.72 -0.39 -10.68
CA LEU A 99 -1.39 -0.33 -9.37
C LEU A 99 -0.45 0.03 -8.21
N GLY A 100 0.77 -0.55 -8.18
CA GLY A 100 1.76 -0.18 -7.17
C GLY A 100 2.07 1.32 -7.19
N ARG A 101 2.23 1.89 -8.40
CA ARG A 101 2.41 3.33 -8.61
C ARG A 101 1.23 4.14 -8.04
N ARG A 102 0.00 3.76 -8.37
CA ARG A 102 -1.20 4.46 -7.88
C ARG A 102 -1.38 4.37 -6.36
N ILE A 103 -1.01 3.24 -5.75
CA ILE A 103 -1.02 3.07 -4.28
C ILE A 103 -0.01 4.05 -3.65
N MET A 104 1.21 4.12 -4.19
CA MET A 104 2.25 5.05 -3.73
C MET A 104 1.80 6.51 -3.85
N GLU A 105 1.29 6.92 -5.02
CA GLU A 105 0.74 8.28 -5.24
C GLU A 105 -0.35 8.61 -4.21
N THR A 106 -1.34 7.72 -4.05
CA THR A 106 -2.43 7.92 -3.09
C THR A 106 -1.93 8.05 -1.65
N THR A 107 -0.91 7.26 -1.31
CA THR A 107 -0.32 7.24 0.03
C THR A 107 0.47 8.52 0.29
N ASN A 108 1.29 8.97 -0.65
CA ASN A 108 2.07 10.21 -0.52
C ASN A 108 1.14 11.43 -0.44
N ASP A 109 0.12 11.50 -1.31
CA ASP A 109 -0.90 12.56 -1.24
C ASP A 109 -1.61 12.58 0.12
N TYR A 110 -1.76 11.43 0.77
CA TYR A 110 -2.32 11.37 2.11
C TYR A 110 -1.34 11.89 3.16
N ILE A 111 -0.08 11.48 3.10
CA ILE A 111 0.98 11.94 4.02
C ILE A 111 1.15 13.46 3.92
N ASP A 112 1.25 14.02 2.72
CA ASP A 112 1.43 15.46 2.50
C ASP A 112 0.30 16.29 3.12
N ARG A 113 -0.91 15.74 3.15
CA ARG A 113 -2.09 16.40 3.74
C ARG A 113 -2.18 16.28 5.26
N HIS A 114 -1.76 15.14 5.83
CA HIS A 114 -2.04 14.82 7.23
C HIS A 114 -0.80 14.86 8.13
N SER A 115 0.38 14.61 7.57
CA SER A 115 1.65 14.49 8.28
C SER A 115 2.83 14.99 7.42
N PRO A 116 2.79 16.23 6.90
CA PRO A 116 3.80 16.75 5.96
C PRO A 116 5.22 16.80 6.55
N GLN A 117 5.37 16.78 7.88
CA GLN A 117 6.66 16.82 8.56
C GLN A 117 7.18 15.42 8.93
N ALA A 118 6.46 14.36 8.55
CA ALA A 118 6.84 13.01 8.91
C ALA A 118 8.06 12.54 8.12
N TYR A 119 9.01 11.94 8.82
CA TYR A 119 9.98 11.05 8.23
C TYR A 119 9.28 9.71 7.91
N VAL A 120 9.28 9.32 6.64
CA VAL A 120 8.61 8.11 6.16
C VAL A 120 9.65 7.07 5.75
N SER A 121 9.57 5.89 6.36
CA SER A 121 10.45 4.76 6.03
C SER A 121 9.65 3.57 5.48
N LEU A 122 10.34 2.63 4.83
CA LEU A 122 9.79 1.34 4.42
C LEU A 122 10.88 0.28 4.36
N VAL A 123 10.48 -0.99 4.36
CA VAL A 123 11.37 -2.12 4.07
C VAL A 123 10.92 -2.76 2.77
N ALA A 124 11.82 -2.79 1.79
CA ALA A 124 11.53 -3.29 0.46
C ALA A 124 12.33 -4.56 0.16
N GLU A 125 11.64 -5.60 -0.29
CA GLU A 125 12.24 -6.70 -1.05
C GLU A 125 12.96 -6.15 -2.30
N PRO A 126 14.07 -6.75 -2.77
CA PRO A 126 14.84 -6.25 -3.92
C PRO A 126 14.01 -5.95 -5.16
N MET A 127 13.00 -6.78 -5.45
CA MET A 127 12.09 -6.60 -6.59
C MET A 127 11.22 -5.35 -6.48
N GLY A 128 10.96 -4.84 -5.28
CA GLY A 128 10.15 -3.64 -5.04
C GLY A 128 10.97 -2.34 -5.03
N GLN A 129 12.29 -2.40 -4.90
CA GLN A 129 13.13 -1.21 -4.68
C GLN A 129 13.01 -0.17 -5.81
N GLY A 130 12.95 -0.62 -7.07
CA GLY A 130 12.82 0.28 -8.23
C GLY A 130 11.50 1.08 -8.29
N LEU A 131 10.46 0.63 -7.59
CA LEU A 131 9.22 1.39 -7.45
C LEU A 131 9.41 2.55 -6.47
N TYR A 132 10.05 2.30 -5.33
CA TYR A 132 10.12 3.27 -4.23
C TYR A 132 11.09 4.41 -4.52
N THR A 133 12.19 4.17 -5.24
CA THR A 133 13.15 5.22 -5.62
C THR A 133 12.52 6.32 -6.49
N GLN A 134 11.45 6.02 -7.23
CA GLN A 134 10.69 7.00 -8.01
C GLN A 134 9.95 8.03 -7.15
N TYR A 135 9.78 7.75 -5.85
CA TYR A 135 9.09 8.58 -4.87
C TYR A 135 10.04 9.21 -3.85
N GLY A 136 11.34 9.22 -4.13
CA GLY A 136 12.34 9.83 -3.26
C GLY A 136 12.74 8.98 -2.05
N TYR A 137 12.38 7.69 -2.02
CA TYR A 137 12.95 6.78 -1.03
C TYR A 137 14.38 6.44 -1.41
N GLU A 138 15.29 6.62 -0.45
CA GLU A 138 16.71 6.34 -0.59
C GLU A 138 17.10 5.12 0.24
N ASP A 139 18.06 4.34 -0.24
CA ASP A 139 18.62 3.21 0.49
C ASP A 139 19.42 3.73 1.69
N THR A 140 19.12 3.25 2.90
CA THR A 140 19.77 3.67 4.13
C THR A 140 21.09 2.93 4.39
N LYS A 141 21.65 2.24 3.38
CA LYS A 141 22.99 1.65 3.50
C LYS A 141 23.95 2.69 4.06
N PRO A 142 24.78 2.34 5.06
CA PRO A 142 25.84 3.23 5.49
C PRO A 142 26.63 3.65 4.26
N SER A 143 26.74 4.95 4.01
CA SER A 143 27.77 5.44 3.10
C SER A 143 29.07 4.81 3.57
N GLU A 144 29.81 4.15 2.67
CA GLU A 144 31.16 3.69 2.93
C GLU A 144 32.02 4.94 3.18
N PHE A 145 31.95 5.51 4.39
CA PHE A 145 32.97 6.40 4.89
C PHE A 145 34.20 5.53 5.10
N GLY A 146 35.21 5.78 4.26
CA GLY A 146 36.40 4.98 4.08
C GLY A 146 37.00 4.47 5.39
N ALA A 147 37.27 3.17 5.42
CA ALA A 147 38.23 2.58 6.32
C ALA A 147 39.65 2.96 5.85
N ASP A 148 40.01 4.24 5.97
CA ASP A 148 41.39 4.70 5.86
C ASP A 148 41.89 4.93 7.29
N GLY A 149 42.37 3.85 7.89
CA GLY A 149 43.17 3.83 9.12
C GLY A 149 44.63 3.54 8.82
#